data_AF-A0A814ITF5-F1
#
_entry.id   AF-A0A814ITF5-F1
#
_cell.length_a   1.000
_cell.length_b   1.000
_cell.length_c   1.000
_cell.angle_alpha   90.00
_cell.angle_beta   90.00
_cell.angle_gamma   90.00
#
_symmetry.space_group_name_H-M   'P 1'
#
loop_
_entity.id
_entity.type
_entity.pdbx_description
1 polymer ?
#
loop_
_entity_poly.entity_id
_entity_poly.type
_entity_poly.pdbx_seq_one_letter_code
_entity_poly.pdbx_strand_id
1 'polypeptide(L)'
;MDDEKYFSLSNVNILGNAYYYTNDKSTTPPDVKYKKKMKYEPKIMVWLAISSKGISEPYIHRSKNAISENVYLNQYVKPKLMPFIEKHLVNDEILFWLDLAHAHYSNVVLTYSESESVPIVPKANNPPNIPQERSIEDFWGILAQLVYEQNWEVTSLKQLER
;
A
#
# COMPACT_ATOMS: atom_id res chain seq x y z
N MET A 1 12.72 2.46 2.11
CA MET A 1 11.55 1.97 2.87
C MET A 1 10.56 1.41 1.87
N ASP A 2 9.75 0.43 2.23
CA ASP A 2 8.63 -0.05 1.41
C ASP A 2 7.32 -0.03 2.19
N ASP A 3 6.20 -0.15 1.46
CA ASP A 3 4.86 -0.26 2.03
C ASP A 3 3.84 -0.65 0.94
N GLU A 4 2.63 -1.04 1.36
CA GLU A 4 1.47 -1.30 0.52
C GLU A 4 0.33 -0.31 0.76
N LYS A 5 -0.22 0.26 -0.32
CA LYS A 5 -1.46 1.06 -0.25
C LYS A 5 -2.56 0.48 -1.13
N TYR A 6 -3.78 0.48 -0.59
CA TYR A 6 -4.98 0.17 -1.36
C TYR A 6 -5.62 1.42 -1.99
N PHE A 7 -6.03 1.29 -3.24
CA PHE A 7 -6.83 2.27 -3.96
C PHE A 7 -8.15 1.63 -4.40
N SER A 8 -9.27 2.26 -4.06
CA SER A 8 -10.62 1.87 -4.45
C SER A 8 -11.04 2.58 -5.74
N LEU A 9 -12.17 2.16 -6.31
CA LEU A 9 -12.74 2.79 -7.52
C LEU A 9 -13.14 4.27 -7.32
N SER A 10 -13.33 4.70 -6.08
CA SER A 10 -13.65 6.08 -5.70
C SER A 10 -13.11 6.39 -4.30
N ASN A 11 -12.99 7.68 -3.95
CA ASN A 11 -12.44 8.16 -2.68
C ASN A 11 -13.50 8.27 -1.55
N VAL A 12 -14.60 7.51 -1.61
CA VAL A 12 -15.75 7.67 -0.69
C VAL A 12 -15.40 7.23 0.75
N ASN A 13 -14.17 6.81 1.01
CA ASN A 13 -13.70 6.28 2.29
C ASN A 13 -13.14 7.34 3.26
N ILE A 14 -13.61 8.60 3.21
CA ILE A 14 -13.67 9.37 4.46
C ILE A 14 -14.88 8.84 5.22
N LEU A 15 -14.66 7.80 6.03
CA LEU A 15 -15.68 7.16 6.87
C LEU A 15 -16.52 8.20 7.65
N GLY A 16 -15.95 9.36 7.97
CA GLY A 16 -16.60 10.49 8.65
C GLY A 16 -17.72 11.20 7.90
N ASN A 17 -17.75 11.18 6.56
CA ASN A 17 -18.64 12.04 5.77
C ASN A 17 -19.80 11.31 5.09
N ALA A 18 -19.87 9.98 5.21
CA ALA A 18 -20.89 9.15 4.58
C ALA A 18 -22.05 8.78 5.53
N TYR A 19 -22.40 9.66 6.48
CA TYR A 19 -23.47 9.43 7.44
C TYR A 19 -24.74 10.18 7.08
N TYR A 20 -25.86 9.47 7.17
CA TYR A 20 -27.20 10.06 7.13
C TYR A 20 -27.72 10.16 8.56
N TYR A 21 -27.94 11.37 9.06
CA TYR A 21 -28.53 11.62 10.36
C TYR A 21 -30.03 11.87 10.19
N THR A 22 -30.85 11.16 10.97
CA THR A 22 -32.30 11.42 11.05
C THR A 22 -32.80 11.20 12.46
N ASN A 23 -33.77 12.02 12.88
CA ASN A 23 -34.53 11.82 14.10
C ASN A 23 -35.80 10.98 13.86
N ASP A 24 -36.12 10.67 12.60
CA ASP A 24 -37.25 9.86 12.20
C ASP A 24 -36.82 8.80 11.19
N LYS A 25 -36.91 7.52 11.58
CA LYS A 25 -36.52 6.38 10.74
C LYS A 25 -37.53 6.10 9.62
N SER A 26 -38.74 6.65 9.69
CA SER A 26 -39.78 6.46 8.69
C SER A 26 -39.53 7.26 7.41
N THR A 27 -38.79 8.37 7.52
CA THR A 27 -38.46 9.28 6.41
C THR A 27 -37.13 8.96 5.74
N THR A 28 -36.39 7.95 6.22
CA THR A 28 -35.10 7.55 5.65
C THR A 28 -35.26 7.12 4.18
N PRO A 29 -34.52 7.74 3.24
CA PRO A 29 -34.53 7.37 1.83
C PRO A 29 -34.21 5.88 1.63
N PRO A 30 -34.87 5.18 0.68
CA PRO A 30 -34.64 3.76 0.43
C PRO A 30 -33.17 3.41 0.11
N ASP A 31 -32.47 4.27 -0.61
CA ASP A 31 -31.05 4.12 -0.98
C ASP A 31 -30.10 4.16 0.23
N VAL A 32 -30.48 4.84 1.32
CA VAL A 32 -29.78 4.82 2.60
C VAL A 32 -30.22 3.62 3.44
N LYS A 33 -31.53 3.38 3.53
CA LYS A 33 -32.14 2.34 4.38
C LYS A 33 -31.78 0.93 3.94
N TYR A 34 -31.69 0.70 2.63
CA TYR A 34 -31.43 -0.60 2.03
C TYR A 34 -30.04 -0.68 1.37
N LYS A 35 -29.12 0.25 1.70
CA LYS A 35 -27.76 0.27 1.16
C LYS A 35 -27.07 -1.06 1.45
N LYS A 36 -26.88 -1.88 0.41
CA LYS A 36 -26.12 -3.13 0.54
C LYS A 36 -24.65 -2.77 0.76
N LYS A 37 -24.11 -3.12 1.92
CA LYS A 37 -22.65 -3.11 2.11
C LYS A 37 -22.07 -4.26 1.29
N MET A 38 -21.34 -3.96 0.22
CA MET A 38 -20.46 -4.95 -0.37
C MET A 38 -19.38 -5.28 0.65
N LYS A 39 -19.18 -6.58 0.93
CA LYS A 39 -18.18 -7.03 1.92
C LYS A 39 -16.76 -6.57 1.56
N TYR A 40 -16.47 -6.41 0.27
CA TYR A 40 -15.21 -5.88 -0.25
C TYR A 40 -15.49 -5.04 -1.50
N GLU A 41 -15.21 -3.74 -1.44
CA GLU A 41 -15.20 -2.90 -2.64
C GLU A 41 -14.04 -3.31 -3.56
N PRO A 42 -14.21 -3.25 -4.89
CA PRO A 42 -13.10 -3.46 -5.81
C PRO A 42 -11.97 -2.47 -5.52
N LYS A 43 -10.76 -3.00 -5.35
CA LYS A 43 -9.57 -2.22 -5.05
C LYS A 43 -8.33 -2.84 -5.68
N ILE A 44 -7.37 -2.00 -6.01
CA ILE A 44 -6.00 -2.42 -6.29
C ILE A 44 -5.15 -2.21 -5.06
N MET A 45 -4.12 -3.03 -4.90
CA MET A 45 -3.03 -2.84 -3.96
C MET A 45 -1.81 -2.43 -4.75
N VAL A 46 -1.12 -1.38 -4.32
CA VAL A 46 0.13 -0.93 -4.89
C VAL A 46 1.20 -1.13 -3.83
N TRP A 47 2.25 -1.88 -4.17
CA TRP A 47 3.48 -1.96 -3.41
C TRP A 47 4.57 -1.17 -4.13
N LEU A 48 5.42 -0.47 -3.39
CA LEU A 48 6.67 0.11 -3.90
C LEU A 48 7.67 0.36 -2.78
N ALA A 49 8.92 0.56 -3.18
CA ALA A 49 9.97 1.07 -2.31
C ALA A 49 10.36 2.50 -2.69
N ILE A 50 10.69 3.32 -1.68
CA ILE A 50 11.20 4.68 -1.87
C ILE A 50 12.55 4.90 -1.16
N SER A 51 13.30 5.85 -1.69
CA SER A 51 14.45 6.49 -1.05
C SER A 51 14.48 7.98 -1.41
N SER A 52 15.43 8.72 -0.86
CA SER A 52 15.69 10.11 -1.26
C SER A 52 16.12 10.25 -2.73
N LYS A 53 16.53 9.16 -3.40
CA LYS A 53 16.98 9.14 -4.79
C LYS A 53 15.91 8.69 -5.78
N GLY A 54 14.71 8.38 -5.31
CA GLY A 54 13.57 8.04 -6.18
C GLY A 54 12.71 6.91 -5.63
N ILE A 55 11.95 6.30 -6.53
CA ILE A 55 11.02 5.20 -6.24
C ILE A 55 11.36 3.98 -7.10
N SER A 56 11.06 2.79 -6.59
CA SER A 56 11.06 1.57 -7.39
C SER A 56 9.94 1.61 -8.42
N GLU A 57 10.00 0.71 -9.40
CA GLU A 57 8.80 0.40 -10.16
C GLU A 57 7.70 -0.11 -9.20
N PRO A 58 6.45 0.36 -9.34
CA PRO A 58 5.35 -0.13 -8.53
C PRO A 58 4.96 -1.55 -8.95
N TYR A 59 4.55 -2.35 -7.97
CA TYR A 59 3.83 -3.60 -8.21
C TYR A 59 2.35 -3.39 -7.92
N ILE A 60 1.50 -3.62 -8.93
CA ILE A 60 0.06 -3.42 -8.82
C ILE A 60 -0.67 -4.76 -8.82
N HIS A 61 -1.51 -4.98 -7.82
CA HIS A 61 -2.25 -6.23 -7.65
C HIS A 61 -3.74 -5.98 -7.42
N ARG A 62 -4.59 -6.60 -8.25
CA ARG A 62 -6.05 -6.61 -8.10
C ARG A 62 -6.45 -7.59 -6.99
N SER A 63 -6.46 -7.13 -5.74
CA SER A 63 -6.52 -7.99 -4.55
C SER A 63 -7.79 -8.84 -4.42
N LYS A 64 -7.62 -10.07 -3.88
CA LYS A 64 -8.56 -10.72 -2.95
C LYS A 64 -7.91 -11.44 -1.74
N ASN A 65 -6.59 -11.65 -1.70
CA ASN A 65 -5.93 -12.49 -0.68
C ASN A 65 -4.77 -11.78 0.02
N ALA A 66 -4.41 -12.28 1.21
CA ALA A 66 -3.21 -11.88 1.92
C ALA A 66 -1.94 -12.24 1.13
N ILE A 67 -0.92 -11.39 1.23
CA ILE A 67 0.38 -11.60 0.60
C ILE A 67 1.17 -12.62 1.41
N SER A 68 1.66 -13.68 0.76
CA SER A 68 2.58 -14.63 1.38
C SER A 68 4.02 -14.16 1.22
N GLU A 69 4.92 -14.71 2.04
CA GLU A 69 6.36 -14.48 1.99
C GLU A 69 6.95 -14.75 0.60
N ASN A 70 6.45 -15.77 -0.11
CA ASN A 70 6.90 -16.10 -1.46
C ASN A 70 6.43 -15.08 -2.50
N VAL A 71 5.22 -14.53 -2.33
CA VAL A 71 4.74 -13.46 -3.21
C VAL A 71 5.56 -12.20 -2.96
N TYR A 72 5.77 -11.82 -1.69
CA TYR A 72 6.58 -10.67 -1.33
C TYR A 72 8.00 -10.77 -1.94
N LEU A 73 8.68 -11.90 -1.72
CA LEU A 73 10.04 -12.10 -2.22
C LEU A 73 10.11 -12.09 -3.77
N ASN A 74 9.25 -12.84 -4.44
CA ASN A 74 9.37 -13.08 -5.88
C ASN A 74 8.66 -12.05 -6.75
N GLN A 75 7.72 -11.27 -6.20
CA GLN A 75 7.00 -10.24 -6.95
C GLN A 75 7.44 -8.83 -6.57
N TYR A 76 7.96 -8.61 -5.35
CA TYR A 76 8.32 -7.28 -4.86
C TYR A 76 9.84 -7.15 -4.76
N VAL A 77 10.46 -7.91 -3.84
CA VAL A 77 11.89 -7.75 -3.52
C VAL A 77 12.76 -8.00 -4.75
N LYS A 78 12.70 -9.21 -5.33
CA LYS A 78 13.56 -9.57 -6.46
C LYS A 78 13.34 -8.73 -7.72
N PRO A 79 12.11 -8.55 -8.23
CA PRO A 79 11.91 -7.87 -9.51
C PRO A 79 11.75 -6.35 -9.40
N LYS A 80 11.54 -5.79 -8.21
CA LYS A 80 11.29 -4.34 -8.04
C LYS A 80 12.31 -3.68 -7.12
N LEU A 81 12.57 -4.23 -5.93
CA LEU A 81 13.55 -3.63 -5.01
C LEU A 81 14.98 -3.77 -5.53
N MET A 82 15.41 -4.97 -5.94
CA MET A 82 16.80 -5.19 -6.34
C MET A 82 17.21 -4.32 -7.55
N PRO A 83 16.43 -4.24 -8.64
CA PRO A 83 16.76 -3.34 -9.75
C PRO A 83 16.77 -1.87 -9.34
N PHE A 84 15.93 -1.47 -8.38
CA PHE A 84 15.94 -0.12 -7.84
C PHE A 84 17.21 0.19 -7.06
N ILE A 85 17.67 -0.74 -6.20
CA ILE A 85 18.93 -0.63 -5.47
C ILE A 85 20.11 -0.56 -6.44
N GLU A 86 20.21 -1.49 -7.38
CA GLU A 86 21.29 -1.54 -8.38
C GLU A 86 21.37 -0.26 -9.21
N LYS A 87 20.22 0.28 -9.61
CA LYS A 87 20.14 1.46 -10.46
C LYS A 87 20.41 2.77 -9.73
N HIS A 88 19.93 2.90 -8.49
CA HIS A 88 19.87 4.19 -7.80
C HIS A 88 20.74 4.29 -6.54
N LEU A 89 21.08 3.16 -5.93
CA LEU A 89 21.65 3.08 -4.59
C LEU A 89 22.95 2.25 -4.51
N VAL A 90 23.52 1.79 -5.63
CA VAL A 90 24.69 0.90 -5.67
C VAL A 90 25.93 1.44 -4.95
N ASN A 91 26.08 2.77 -4.89
CA ASN A 91 27.21 3.44 -4.25
C ASN A 91 26.86 4.00 -2.85
N ASP A 92 25.67 3.71 -2.34
CA ASP A 92 25.23 4.21 -1.04
C ASP A 92 25.33 3.13 0.03
N GLU A 93 25.57 3.59 1.26
CA GLU A 93 25.27 2.77 2.43
C GLU A 93 23.76 2.78 2.64
N ILE A 94 23.13 1.64 2.33
CA ILE A 94 21.68 1.48 2.46
C ILE A 94 21.33 0.77 3.76
N LEU A 95 20.15 1.10 4.30
CA LEU A 95 19.47 0.32 5.33
C LEU A 95 18.01 0.18 4.91
N PHE A 96 17.58 -1.05 4.63
CA PHE A 96 16.24 -1.31 4.16
C PHE A 96 15.26 -1.43 5.33
N TRP A 97 14.37 -0.43 5.43
CA TRP A 97 13.33 -0.38 6.46
C TRP A 97 12.02 -0.97 5.93
N LEU A 98 11.78 -2.22 6.29
CA LEU A 98 10.57 -2.99 5.98
C LEU A 98 9.33 -2.49 6.72
N ASP A 99 8.14 -2.73 6.18
CA ASP A 99 6.93 -2.84 7.02
C ASP A 99 6.97 -4.09 7.92
N LEU A 100 6.28 -4.04 9.06
CA LEU A 100 6.18 -5.09 10.07
C LEU A 100 5.25 -6.26 9.70
N ALA A 101 4.68 -6.31 8.49
CA ALA A 101 3.92 -7.46 8.02
C ALA A 101 4.72 -8.77 8.18
N HIS A 102 4.02 -9.83 8.59
CA HIS A 102 4.64 -11.13 8.89
C HIS A 102 5.44 -11.69 7.72
N ALA A 103 4.95 -11.52 6.49
CA ALA A 103 5.62 -11.98 5.27
C ALA A 103 7.00 -11.33 5.07
N HIS A 104 7.16 -10.06 5.46
CA HIS A 104 8.35 -9.25 5.20
C HIS A 104 9.53 -9.68 6.08
N TYR A 105 9.24 -10.10 7.31
CA TYR A 105 10.23 -10.60 8.28
C TYR A 105 10.34 -12.13 8.29
N SER A 106 9.87 -12.81 7.25
CA SER A 106 10.02 -14.26 7.11
C SER A 106 11.49 -14.64 6.88
N ASN A 107 11.88 -15.84 7.32
CA ASN A 107 13.26 -16.33 7.15
C ASN A 107 13.71 -16.30 5.69
N VAL A 108 12.83 -16.66 4.74
CA VAL A 108 13.17 -16.67 3.31
C VAL A 108 13.51 -15.28 2.78
N VAL A 109 12.86 -14.23 3.28
CA VAL A 109 13.15 -12.83 2.91
C VAL A 109 14.42 -12.36 3.58
N LEU A 110 14.59 -12.62 4.87
CA LEU A 110 15.79 -12.21 5.62
C LEU A 110 17.05 -12.85 5.07
N THR A 111 17.04 -14.17 4.83
CA THR A 111 18.17 -14.90 4.23
C THR A 111 18.49 -14.40 2.83
N TYR A 112 17.47 -14.08 2.01
CA TYR A 112 17.71 -13.52 0.69
C TYR A 112 18.37 -12.15 0.77
N SER A 113 17.83 -11.24 1.60
CA SER A 113 18.39 -9.90 1.78
C SER A 113 19.83 -9.92 2.27
N GLU A 114 20.14 -10.83 3.21
CA GLU A 114 21.51 -11.06 3.68
C GLU A 114 22.44 -11.54 2.55
N SER A 115 21.97 -12.49 1.72
CA SER A 115 22.76 -12.98 0.57
C SER A 115 23.04 -11.91 -0.48
N GLU A 116 22.14 -10.93 -0.62
CA GLU A 116 22.29 -9.77 -1.51
C GLU A 116 23.02 -8.59 -0.85
N SER A 117 23.53 -8.77 0.38
CA SER A 117 24.19 -7.71 1.15
C SER A 117 23.32 -6.46 1.36
N VAL A 118 21.99 -6.64 1.43
CA VAL A 118 21.03 -5.58 1.73
C VAL A 118 20.66 -5.68 3.21
N PRO A 119 21.21 -4.83 4.10
CA PRO A 119 20.88 -4.87 5.51
C PRO A 119 19.45 -4.39 5.74
N ILE A 120 18.74 -5.08 6.64
CA ILE A 120 17.35 -4.79 7.02
C ILE A 120 17.32 -4.25 8.44
N VAL A 121 16.43 -3.29 8.72
CA VAL A 121 16.12 -2.85 10.09
C VAL A 121 15.60 -4.07 10.89
N PRO A 122 16.30 -4.52 11.94
CA PRO A 122 15.87 -5.67 12.72
C PRO A 122 14.46 -5.44 13.30
N LYS A 123 13.64 -6.51 13.37
CA LYS A 123 12.26 -6.41 13.86
C LYS A 123 12.15 -5.77 15.25
N ALA A 124 13.13 -6.05 16.14
CA ALA A 124 13.19 -5.47 17.48
C ALA A 124 13.42 -3.95 17.48
N ASN A 125 14.00 -3.41 16.41
CA ASN A 125 14.33 -2.00 16.22
C ASN A 125 13.35 -1.30 15.26
N ASN A 126 12.30 -1.98 14.82
CA ASN A 126 11.25 -1.43 13.96
C ASN A 126 9.98 -1.24 14.82
N PRO A 127 9.73 -0.03 15.34
CA PRO A 127 8.58 0.21 16.21
C PRO A 127 7.25 -0.03 15.47
N PRO A 128 6.26 -0.67 16.10
CA PRO A 128 4.92 -0.77 15.51
C PRO A 128 4.17 0.56 15.60
N ASN A 129 3.23 0.78 14.67
CA ASN A 129 2.25 1.88 14.71
C ASN A 129 2.87 3.29 14.73
N ILE A 130 3.94 3.51 13.97
CA ILE A 130 4.59 4.83 13.81
C ILE A 130 4.54 5.33 12.36
N PRO A 131 3.36 5.42 11.72
CA PRO A 131 3.25 5.86 10.33
C PRO A 131 3.83 7.27 10.11
N GLN A 132 3.79 8.14 11.13
CA GLN A 132 4.32 9.51 11.03
C GLN A 132 5.84 9.58 10.81
N GLU A 133 6.57 8.56 11.25
CA GLU A 133 8.03 8.47 11.06
C GLU A 133 8.40 7.79 9.73
N ARG A 134 7.40 7.28 8.99
CA ARG A 134 7.60 6.61 7.71
C ARG A 134 7.24 7.56 6.57
N SER A 135 8.24 8.20 5.97
CA SER A 135 8.03 9.18 4.87
C SER A 135 7.28 8.63 3.64
N ILE A 136 7.16 7.30 3.51
CA ILE A 136 6.33 6.68 2.47
C ILE A 136 4.84 6.95 2.66
N GLU A 137 4.40 7.23 3.89
CA GLU A 137 3.01 7.62 4.19
C GLU A 137 2.66 8.99 3.61
N ASP A 138 3.60 9.94 3.61
CA ASP A 138 3.42 11.23 2.94
C ASP A 138 3.31 11.06 1.43
N PHE A 139 4.20 10.24 0.85
CA PHE A 139 4.13 9.88 -0.57
C PHE A 139 2.75 9.30 -0.92
N TRP A 140 2.25 8.40 -0.09
CA TRP A 140 0.94 7.79 -0.23
C TRP A 140 -0.22 8.77 -0.12
N GLY A 141 -0.12 9.73 0.80
CA GLY A 141 -1.10 10.80 0.95
C GLY A 141 -1.17 11.66 -0.32
N ILE A 142 -0.02 12.09 -0.83
CA ILE A 142 0.09 12.90 -2.06
C ILE A 142 -0.44 12.11 -3.26
N LEU A 143 -0.01 10.86 -3.45
CA LEU A 143 -0.46 10.04 -4.56
C LEU A 143 -1.98 9.83 -4.52
N ALA A 144 -2.55 9.55 -3.35
CA ALA A 144 -4.00 9.42 -3.21
C ALA A 144 -4.74 10.72 -3.56
N GLN A 145 -4.22 11.88 -3.13
CA GLN A 145 -4.80 13.16 -3.49
C GLN A 145 -4.81 13.40 -5.01
N LEU A 146 -3.73 13.02 -5.70
CA LEU A 146 -3.63 13.13 -7.16
C LEU A 146 -4.55 12.16 -7.88
N VAL A 147 -4.60 10.89 -7.45
CA VAL A 147 -5.47 9.87 -8.06
C VAL A 147 -6.94 10.27 -7.98
N TYR A 148 -7.37 10.84 -6.86
CA TYR A 148 -8.77 11.21 -6.63
C TYR A 148 -9.05 12.70 -6.81
N GLU A 149 -8.18 13.42 -7.52
CA GLU A 149 -8.35 14.84 -7.80
C GLU A 149 -9.70 15.08 -8.48
N GLN A 150 -10.38 16.18 -8.14
CA GLN A 150 -11.72 16.51 -8.67
C GLN A 150 -12.79 15.43 -8.44
N ASN A 151 -12.67 14.64 -7.37
CA ASN A 151 -13.53 13.49 -7.09
C ASN A 151 -13.53 12.47 -8.23
N TRP A 152 -12.35 12.21 -8.80
CA TRP A 152 -12.22 11.22 -9.84
C TRP A 152 -12.68 9.83 -9.36
N GLU A 153 -13.53 9.21 -10.17
CA GLU A 153 -14.06 7.86 -9.95
C GLU A 153 -13.91 7.05 -11.23
N VAL A 154 -13.70 5.75 -11.07
CA VAL A 154 -13.59 4.81 -12.19
C VAL A 154 -14.58 3.67 -12.05
N THR A 155 -15.01 3.13 -13.18
CA THR A 155 -15.95 2.00 -13.18
C THR A 155 -15.24 0.65 -13.24
N SER A 156 -13.91 0.64 -13.41
CA SER A 156 -13.12 -0.59 -13.52
C SER A 156 -11.71 -0.47 -12.94
N LEU A 157 -11.19 -1.58 -12.42
CA LEU A 157 -9.81 -1.65 -11.91
C LEU A 157 -8.76 -1.38 -12.99
N LYS A 158 -9.07 -1.67 -14.27
CA LYS A 158 -8.15 -1.41 -15.39
C LYS A 158 -7.94 0.08 -15.63
N GLN A 159 -8.92 0.92 -15.33
CA GLN A 159 -8.76 2.38 -15.42
C GLN A 159 -7.95 2.91 -14.23
N LEU A 160 -8.06 2.28 -13.06
CA LEU A 160 -7.29 2.64 -11.86
C LEU A 160 -5.79 2.31 -11.98
N GLU A 161 -5.42 1.38 -12.87
CA GLU A 161 -4.03 0.98 -13.13
C GLU A 161 -3.28 1.85 -14.13
N ARG A 162 -3.98 2.76 -14.83
CA ARG A 162 -3.41 3.61 -15.87
C ARG A 162 -2.83 4.89 -15.30
#